data_AF-A0A6A5V611-F1
#
_entry.id   AF-A0A6A5V611-F1
#
_cell.length_a   1.000
_cell.length_b   1.000
_cell.length_c   1.000
_cell.angle_alpha   90.00
_cell.angle_beta   90.00
_cell.angle_gamma   90.00
#
_symmetry.space_group_name_H-M   'P 1'
#
loop_
_entity.id
_entity.type
_entity.pdbx_description
1 polymer ?
#
loop_
_entity_poly.entity_id
_entity_poly.type
_entity_poly.pdbx_seq_one_letter_code
_entity_poly.pdbx_strand_id
1 'polypeptide(L)'
;MATDTLSDPFSASTSSHAPAADAETLSPLEQEVLDEYARLLDNMNNMGALLGELSANPSAEILDALRGLERKTSLVFTLLKASVYSIVLNTQIREEDEDGVE
;
A
#
# COMPACT_ATOMS: atom_id res chain seq x y z
N MET A 1 47.92 10.39 61.15
CA MET A 1 46.91 10.15 60.10
C MET A 1 47.65 9.82 58.82
N ALA A 2 47.28 8.69 58.22
CA ALA A 2 47.94 8.04 57.09
C ALA A 2 47.84 8.84 55.79
N THR A 3 48.82 8.70 54.90
CA THR A 3 48.63 8.01 53.60
C THR A 3 49.97 7.83 52.91
N ASP A 4 50.41 6.58 52.92
CA ASP A 4 51.38 5.95 52.05
C ASP A 4 50.87 6.02 50.60
N THR A 5 51.69 6.52 49.67
CA THR A 5 51.50 6.31 48.22
C THR A 5 52.80 5.76 47.67
N LEU A 6 52.92 4.45 47.82
CA LEU A 6 54.00 3.62 47.31
C LEU A 6 53.96 3.61 45.77
N SER A 7 55.14 3.75 45.20
CA SER A 7 55.48 3.67 43.79
C SER A 7 54.93 2.43 43.08
N ASP A 8 54.38 2.60 41.87
CA ASP A 8 54.18 1.49 40.92
C ASP A 8 55.08 1.68 39.68
N PRO A 9 56.21 0.97 39.60
CA PRO A 9 57.04 0.87 38.42
C PRO A 9 56.71 -0.41 37.64
N PHE A 10 55.50 -0.52 37.08
CA PHE A 10 55.17 -1.60 36.15
C PHE A 10 55.12 -1.07 34.72
N SER A 11 56.29 -0.68 34.24
CA SER A 11 56.61 -0.54 32.83
C SER A 11 56.66 -1.94 32.22
N ALA A 12 55.50 -2.51 31.88
CA ALA A 12 55.40 -3.71 31.06
C ALA A 12 55.25 -3.30 29.60
N SER A 13 56.37 -3.38 28.88
CA SER A 13 56.37 -3.46 27.42
C SER A 13 55.45 -4.60 26.98
N THR A 14 54.40 -4.29 26.21
CA THR A 14 53.77 -5.25 25.33
C THR A 14 53.73 -4.67 23.92
N SER A 15 54.67 -5.19 23.14
CA SER A 15 54.61 -5.43 21.70
C SER A 15 53.66 -4.57 20.87
N SER A 16 54.28 -3.80 19.98
CA SER A 16 53.82 -3.58 18.62
C SER A 16 53.21 -4.86 18.01
N HIS A 17 51.89 -5.00 18.10
CA HIS A 17 51.12 -5.92 17.29
C HIS A 17 49.98 -5.14 16.63
N ALA A 18 50.36 -4.37 15.62
CA ALA A 18 49.48 -4.16 14.48
C ALA A 18 50.08 -4.93 13.30
N PRO A 19 49.52 -6.09 12.93
CA PRO A 19 49.03 -6.31 11.60
C PRO A 19 47.56 -5.82 11.59
N ALA A 20 47.25 -4.77 10.86
CA ALA A 20 46.82 -4.92 9.47
C ALA A 20 45.71 -5.97 9.35
N ALA A 21 44.47 -5.48 9.43
CA ALA A 21 43.34 -6.01 8.69
C ALA A 21 43.17 -7.54 8.75
N ASP A 22 42.71 -8.05 9.90
CA ASP A 22 41.62 -9.02 9.84
C ASP A 22 40.38 -8.25 9.35
N ALA A 23 40.39 -7.85 8.08
CA ALA A 23 39.15 -7.77 7.36
C ALA A 23 38.62 -9.19 7.46
N GLU A 24 37.59 -9.41 8.25
CA GLU A 24 36.82 -10.65 8.26
C GLU A 24 36.43 -10.91 6.80
N THR A 25 37.28 -11.65 6.08
CA THR A 25 37.06 -11.93 4.67
C THR A 25 35.91 -12.91 4.66
N LEU A 26 34.72 -12.39 4.37
CA LEU A 26 33.53 -13.19 4.18
C LEU A 26 33.88 -14.38 3.30
N SER A 27 33.48 -15.58 3.73
CA SER A 27 33.65 -16.75 2.88
C SER A 27 32.90 -16.52 1.56
N PRO A 28 33.36 -17.12 0.44
CA PRO A 28 32.73 -16.90 -0.87
C PRO A 28 31.21 -17.12 -0.88
N LEU A 29 30.74 -18.09 -0.09
CA LEU A 29 29.32 -18.39 0.08
C LEU A 29 28.58 -17.29 0.85
N GLU A 30 29.16 -16.74 1.92
CA GLU A 30 28.55 -15.66 2.70
C GLU A 30 28.36 -14.41 1.85
N GLN A 31 29.34 -14.06 1.01
CA GLN A 31 29.22 -12.94 0.09
C GLN A 31 28.12 -13.17 -0.96
N GLU A 32 28.05 -14.36 -1.57
CA GLU A 32 27.01 -14.71 -2.55
C GLU A 32 25.61 -14.62 -1.93
N VAL A 33 25.45 -15.12 -0.71
CA VAL A 33 24.18 -15.06 0.02
C VAL A 33 23.79 -13.61 0.33
N LEU A 34 24.74 -12.79 0.80
CA LEU A 34 24.48 -11.36 1.06
C LEU A 34 24.11 -10.59 -0.21
N ASP A 35 24.77 -10.87 -1.33
CA ASP A 35 24.46 -10.26 -2.62
C ASP A 35 23.05 -10.63 -3.07
N GLU A 36 22.62 -11.89 -2.93
CA GLU A 36 21.26 -12.31 -3.26
C GLU A 36 20.21 -11.73 -2.29
N TYR A 37 20.51 -11.60 -0.99
CA TYR A 37 19.62 -10.91 -0.06
C TYR A 37 19.49 -9.42 -0.38
N ALA A 38 20.57 -8.75 -0.77
CA ALA A 38 20.53 -7.36 -1.21
C ALA A 38 19.65 -7.21 -2.46
N ARG A 39 19.80 -8.12 -3.42
CA ARG A 39 18.99 -8.17 -4.64
C ARG A 39 17.50 -8.42 -4.36
N LEU A 40 17.22 -9.34 -3.45
CA LEU A 40 15.87 -9.66 -3.01
C LEU A 40 15.22 -8.47 -2.31
N LEU A 41 15.96 -7.79 -1.43
CA LEU A 41 15.50 -6.60 -0.73
C LEU A 41 15.16 -5.49 -1.73
N ASP A 42 16.03 -5.24 -2.71
CA ASP A 42 15.77 -4.27 -3.78
C ASP A 42 14.53 -4.64 -4.59
N ASN A 43 14.36 -5.92 -4.91
CA ASN A 43 13.18 -6.40 -5.62
C ASN A 43 11.89 -6.20 -4.80
N MET A 44 11.92 -6.53 -3.51
CA MET A 44 10.79 -6.33 -2.59
C MET A 44 10.45 -4.85 -2.42
N ASN A 45 11.46 -3.99 -2.29
CA ASN A 45 11.27 -2.54 -2.21
C ASN A 45 10.64 -1.99 -3.50
N ASN A 46 11.11 -2.44 -4.66
CA ASN A 46 10.55 -2.06 -5.95
C ASN A 46 9.09 -2.54 -6.09
N MET A 47 8.81 -3.80 -5.77
CA MET A 47 7.43 -4.32 -5.77
C MET A 47 6.54 -3.52 -4.81
N GLY A 48 7.02 -3.21 -3.61
CA GLY A 48 6.29 -2.41 -2.63
C GLY A 48 5.99 -1.00 -3.14
N ALA A 49 6.94 -0.35 -3.79
CA ALA A 49 6.75 0.96 -4.41
C ALA A 49 5.71 0.89 -5.54
N LEU A 50 5.81 -0.11 -6.43
CA LEU A 50 4.88 -0.31 -7.55
C LEU A 50 3.44 -0.58 -7.07
N LEU A 51 3.30 -1.42 -6.03
CA LEU A 51 2.02 -1.70 -5.39
C LEU A 51 1.45 -0.47 -4.70
N GLY A 52 2.31 0.33 -4.06
CA GLY A 52 1.94 1.61 -3.46
C GLY A 52 1.41 2.59 -4.50
N GLU A 53 2.10 2.72 -5.63
CA GLU A 53 1.69 3.56 -6.76
C GLU A 53 0.35 3.12 -7.35
N LEU A 54 0.18 1.81 -7.59
CA LEU A 54 -1.03 1.23 -8.14
C LEU A 54 -2.23 1.39 -7.19
N SER A 55 -2.00 1.26 -5.88
CA SER A 55 -3.03 1.45 -4.84
C SER A 55 -3.41 2.91 -4.66
N ALA A 56 -2.44 3.83 -4.72
CA ALA A 56 -2.67 5.26 -4.57
C ALA A 56 -3.31 5.89 -5.81
N ASN A 57 -3.06 5.33 -7.00
CA ASN A 57 -3.64 5.77 -8.26
C ASN A 57 -4.48 4.65 -8.89
N PRO A 58 -5.61 4.26 -8.26
CA PRO A 58 -6.57 3.40 -8.96
C PRO A 58 -6.94 4.12 -10.24
N SER A 59 -6.85 3.43 -11.38
CA SER A 59 -6.89 4.04 -12.71
C SER A 59 -8.03 5.05 -12.78
N ALA A 60 -7.67 6.34 -12.87
CA ALA A 60 -8.61 7.45 -12.93
C ALA A 60 -9.63 7.23 -14.06
N GLU A 61 -9.19 6.53 -15.12
CA GLU A 61 -10.00 6.00 -16.20
C GLU A 61 -11.16 5.10 -15.73
N ILE A 62 -10.94 4.17 -14.78
CA ILE A 62 -12.02 3.32 -14.23
C ILE A 62 -13.01 4.17 -13.43
N LEU A 63 -12.53 5.10 -12.60
CA LEU A 63 -13.43 5.98 -11.83
C LEU A 63 -14.26 6.88 -12.74
N ASP A 64 -13.67 7.43 -13.79
CA ASP A 64 -14.39 8.25 -14.77
C ASP A 64 -15.35 7.41 -15.60
N ALA A 65 -14.98 6.19 -15.97
CA ALA A 65 -15.88 5.23 -16.61
C ALA A 65 -17.06 4.88 -15.71
N LEU A 66 -16.83 4.62 -14.41
CA LEU A 66 -17.88 4.32 -13.43
C LEU A 66 -18.81 5.52 -13.20
N ARG A 67 -18.29 6.74 -13.09
CA ARG A 67 -19.11 7.96 -13.02
C ARG A 67 -19.94 8.16 -14.29
N GLY A 68 -19.35 7.90 -15.45
CA GLY A 68 -20.05 7.94 -16.73
C GLY A 68 -21.18 6.90 -16.79
N LEU A 69 -20.93 5.70 -16.26
CA LEU A 69 -21.91 4.63 -16.17
C LEU A 69 -23.06 4.99 -15.22
N GLU A 70 -22.75 5.48 -14.02
CA GLU A 70 -23.72 5.95 -13.02
C GLU A 70 -24.69 6.97 -13.61
N ARG A 71 -24.18 8.01 -14.30
CA ARG A 71 -25.03 9.02 -14.92
C ARG A 71 -25.99 8.43 -15.94
N LYS A 72 -25.50 7.51 -16.79
CA LYS A 72 -26.31 6.86 -17.83
C LYS A 72 -27.38 5.96 -17.22
N THR A 73 -27.02 5.14 -16.24
CA THR A 73 -27.96 4.22 -15.59
C THR A 73 -28.97 4.95 -14.71
N SER A 74 -28.58 6.02 -14.01
CA SER A 74 -29.50 6.89 -13.27
C SER A 74 -30.51 7.58 -14.18
N LEU A 75 -30.08 8.01 -15.38
CA LEU A 75 -31.00 8.59 -16.37
C LEU A 75 -32.01 7.53 -16.84
N VAL A 76 -31.53 6.34 -17.24
CA VAL A 76 -32.40 5.23 -17.65
C VAL A 76 -33.37 4.84 -16.54
N PHE A 77 -32.90 4.72 -15.30
CA PHE A 77 -33.71 4.37 -14.14
C PHE A 77 -34.78 5.42 -13.84
N THR A 78 -34.42 6.70 -13.91
CA THR A 78 -35.37 7.80 -13.70
C THR A 78 -36.44 7.81 -14.79
N LEU A 79 -36.05 7.67 -16.06
CA LEU A 79 -37.00 7.62 -17.18
C LEU A 79 -37.93 6.41 -17.07
N LEU A 80 -37.39 5.25 -16.71
CA LEU A 80 -38.18 4.05 -16.47
C LEU A 80 -39.18 4.28 -15.32
N LYS A 81 -38.73 4.83 -14.19
CA LYS A 81 -39.60 5.11 -13.03
C LYS A 81 -40.71 6.09 -13.38
N ALA A 82 -40.40 7.16 -14.11
CA ALA A 82 -41.38 8.13 -14.57
C ALA A 82 -42.39 7.50 -15.53
N SER A 83 -41.91 6.68 -16.48
CA SER A 83 -42.77 5.94 -17.42
C SER A 83 -43.73 5.00 -16.69
N VAL A 84 -43.22 4.21 -15.75
CA VAL A 84 -44.03 3.26 -14.98
C VAL A 84 -45.04 4.00 -14.12
N TYR A 85 -44.61 5.06 -13.41
CA TYR A 85 -45.51 5.85 -12.57
C TYR A 85 -46.63 6.49 -13.39
N SER A 86 -46.32 7.08 -14.55
CA SER A 86 -47.32 7.65 -15.45
C SER A 86 -48.33 6.61 -15.93
N ILE A 87 -47.88 5.39 -16.27
CA ILE A 87 -48.78 4.33 -16.72
C ILE A 87 -49.70 3.90 -15.58
N VAL A 88 -49.14 3.61 -14.39
CA VAL A 88 -49.90 3.14 -13.22
C VAL A 88 -50.90 4.20 -12.73
N LEU A 89 -50.52 5.48 -12.76
CA LEU A 89 -51.42 6.56 -12.39
C LEU A 89 -52.58 6.69 -13.39
N ASN A 90 -52.28 6.65 -14.69
CA ASN A 90 -53.30 6.75 -15.73
C ASN A 90 -54.28 5.56 -15.68
N THR A 91 -53.84 4.36 -15.30
CA THR A 91 -54.75 3.22 -15.11
C THR A 91 -55.66 3.40 -13.91
N GLN A 92 -55.14 3.88 -12.78
CA GLN A 92 -55.93 4.14 -11.57
C GLN A 92 -57.03 5.18 -11.82
N ILE A 93 -56.69 6.29 -12.48
CA ILE A 93 -57.67 7.33 -12.82
C ILE A 93 -58.79 6.75 -13.71
N ARG A 94 -58.42 5.95 -14.71
CA ARG A 94 -59.41 5.37 -15.63
C ARG A 94 -60.31 4.32 -14.96
N GLU A 95 -59.77 3.54 -14.03
CA GLU A 95 -60.54 2.59 -13.21
C GLU A 95 -61.50 3.35 -12.26
N GLU A 96 -61.04 4.43 -11.61
CA GLU A 96 -61.87 5.30 -10.76
C GLU A 96 -63.02 5.97 -11.54
N ASP A 97 -62.74 6.44 -12.76
CA ASP A 97 -63.76 7.04 -13.65
C ASP A 97 -64.80 6.01 -14.13
N GLU A 98 -64.43 4.73 -14.27
CA GLU A 98 -65.35 3.64 -14.65
C GLU A 98 -66.23 3.19 -13.47
N ASP A 99 -65.69 3.16 -12.25
CA ASP A 99 -66.43 2.78 -11.03
C ASP A 99 -67.34 3.90 -10.47
N GLY A 100 -67.10 5.16 -10.83
CA GLY A 100 -67.87 6.32 -10.37
C GLY A 100 -69.21 6.58 -11.10
N VAL A 101 -69.61 5.72 -12.04
CA VAL A 101 -70.80 5.89 -12.91
C VAL A 101 -71.95 4.93 -12.55
N GLU A 102 -71.86 4.16 -11.45
CA GLU A 102 -73.01 3.40 -10.89
C GLU A 102 -73.92 4.21 -9.96
#